data_AF-A0A9D5K932-F1
#
_entry.id   AF-A0A9D5K932-F1
#
_cell.length_a   1.000
_cell.length_b   1.000
_cell.length_c   1.000
_cell.angle_alpha   90.00
_cell.angle_beta   90.00
_cell.angle_gamma   90.00
#
_symmetry.space_group_name_H-M   'P 1'
#
loop_
_entity.id
_entity.type
_entity.pdbx_description
1 polymer ?
#
loop_
_entity_poly.entity_id
_entity_poly.type
_entity_poly.pdbx_seq_one_letter_code
_entity_poly.pdbx_strand_id
1 'polypeptide(L)'
;MKGENVDKETRKAYLEKLEAELREWDAEVERLDAKVDQLKAEDKIEYKKRFEDLREKRDAVVSKLGELKDAGEDTWEDIKKGVEDSWSSVKDGLKSFWESLGD
;
A
#
# COMPACT_ATOMS: atom_id res chain seq x y z
N MET A 1 12.88 -12.33 30.72
CA MET A 1 13.50 -11.54 29.64
C MET A 1 13.41 -12.19 28.24
N LYS A 2 13.01 -13.46 28.07
CA LYS A 2 12.85 -14.05 26.71
C LYS A 2 11.60 -13.59 25.93
N GLY A 3 10.54 -13.13 26.61
CA GLY A 3 9.28 -12.73 25.96
C GLY A 3 9.35 -11.39 25.21
N GLU A 4 9.94 -10.37 25.82
CA GLU A 4 10.06 -9.02 25.25
C GLU A 4 10.89 -8.98 23.95
N ASN A 5 11.88 -9.87 23.82
CA ASN A 5 12.68 -9.97 22.60
C ASN A 5 11.93 -10.63 21.43
N VAL A 6 11.01 -11.58 21.72
CA VAL A 6 10.24 -12.27 20.67
C VAL A 6 9.19 -11.35 20.05
N ASP A 7 8.57 -10.49 20.87
CA ASP A 7 7.60 -9.50 20.39
C ASP A 7 8.26 -8.45 19.47
N LYS A 8 9.41 -7.89 19.86
CA LYS A 8 10.16 -6.92 19.03
C LYS A 8 10.57 -7.49 17.67
N GLU A 9 11.08 -8.72 17.62
CA GLU A 9 11.44 -9.38 16.36
C GLU A 9 10.21 -9.68 15.49
N THR A 10 9.08 -10.05 16.11
CA THR A 10 7.82 -10.29 15.39
C THR A 10 7.30 -9.02 14.73
N ARG A 11 7.32 -7.89 15.46
CA ARG A 11 6.92 -6.58 14.92
C ARG A 11 7.83 -6.11 13.81
N LYS A 12 9.15 -6.29 13.97
CA LYS A 12 10.13 -5.99 12.93
C LYS A 12 9.88 -6.79 11.66
N ALA A 13 9.71 -8.10 11.77
CA ALA A 13 9.42 -8.96 10.61
C ALA A 13 8.10 -8.56 9.92
N TYR A 14 7.09 -8.15 10.69
CA TYR A 14 5.84 -7.64 10.14
C TYR A 14 6.04 -6.32 9.38
N LEU A 15 6.81 -5.37 9.92
CA LEU A 15 7.15 -4.12 9.24
C LEU A 15 7.93 -4.37 7.94
N GLU A 16 8.94 -5.25 7.97
CA GLU A 16 9.73 -5.62 6.79
C GLU A 16 8.85 -6.24 5.69
N LYS A 17 7.87 -7.07 6.08
CA LYS A 17 6.88 -7.63 5.16
C LYS A 17 6.05 -6.53 4.50
N LEU A 18 5.53 -5.57 5.28
CA LEU A 18 4.74 -4.46 4.73
C LEU A 18 5.58 -3.57 3.81
N GLU A 19 6.82 -3.26 4.18
CA GLU A 19 7.74 -2.52 3.30
C GLU A 19 8.01 -3.27 1.99
N ALA A 20 8.08 -4.61 2.01
CA ALA A 20 8.21 -5.42 0.80
C ALA A 20 6.95 -5.35 -0.07
N GLU A 21 5.76 -5.53 0.52
CA GLU A 21 4.49 -5.41 -0.19
C GLU A 21 4.31 -3.99 -0.79
N LEU A 22 4.76 -2.93 -0.12
CA LEU A 22 4.72 -1.57 -0.66
C LEU A 22 5.58 -1.43 -1.92
N ARG A 23 6.78 -2.02 -1.92
CA ARG A 23 7.66 -2.03 -3.10
C ARG A 23 7.03 -2.80 -4.26
N GLU A 24 6.34 -3.89 -3.98
CA GLU A 24 5.60 -4.65 -5.01
C GLU A 24 4.50 -3.80 -5.64
N TRP A 25 3.78 -3.02 -4.84
CA TRP A 25 2.75 -2.11 -5.34
C TRP A 25 3.31 -0.96 -6.16
N ASP A 26 4.39 -0.34 -5.71
CA ASP A 26 5.06 0.73 -6.47
C ASP A 26 5.45 0.21 -7.87
N ALA A 27 6.02 -1.00 -7.94
CA ALA A 27 6.33 -1.65 -9.21
C ALA A 27 5.08 -1.96 -10.06
N GLU A 28 3.96 -2.30 -9.42
CA GLU A 28 2.70 -2.53 -10.13
C GLU A 28 2.09 -1.25 -10.69
N VAL A 29 2.18 -0.14 -9.95
CA VAL A 29 1.77 1.20 -10.42
C VAL A 29 2.61 1.62 -11.63
N GLU A 30 3.92 1.36 -11.62
CA GLU A 30 4.78 1.61 -12.80
C GLU A 30 4.34 0.79 -14.03
N ARG A 31 3.97 -0.48 -13.84
CA ARG A 31 3.44 -1.32 -14.93
C ARG A 31 2.10 -0.80 -15.45
N LEU A 32 1.23 -0.34 -14.55
CA LEU A 32 -0.05 0.28 -14.91
C LEU A 32 0.18 1.54 -15.74
N ASP A 33 1.10 2.41 -15.31
CA ASP A 33 1.41 3.68 -15.98
C ASP A 33 1.88 3.41 -17.42
N ALA A 34 2.78 2.45 -17.59
CA ALA A 34 3.25 2.01 -18.91
C ALA A 34 2.12 1.43 -19.80
N LYS A 35 1.12 0.74 -19.22
CA LYS A 35 -0.05 0.26 -19.97
C LYS A 35 -0.97 1.40 -20.38
N VAL A 36 -1.27 2.33 -19.46
CA VAL A 36 -2.09 3.51 -19.73
C VAL A 36 -1.46 4.36 -20.83
N ASP A 37 -0.12 4.40 -20.89
CA ASP A 37 0.59 5.13 -21.92
C ASP A 37 0.40 4.58 -23.34
N GLN A 38 -0.06 3.33 -23.48
CA GLN A 38 -0.38 2.72 -24.77
C GLN A 38 -1.82 3.01 -25.22
N LEU A 39 -2.66 3.60 -24.38
CA LEU A 39 -4.06 3.90 -24.68
C LEU A 39 -4.23 5.21 -25.46
N LYS A 40 -5.45 5.44 -25.96
CA LYS A 40 -5.81 6.69 -26.66
C LYS A 40 -5.84 7.87 -25.70
N ALA A 41 -5.67 9.08 -26.24
CA ALA A 41 -5.52 10.29 -25.44
C ALA A 41 -6.74 10.59 -24.55
N GLU A 42 -7.94 10.25 -25.02
CA GLU A 42 -9.19 10.41 -24.27
C GLU A 42 -9.22 9.53 -23.03
N ASP A 43 -8.79 8.27 -23.16
CA ASP A 43 -8.77 7.28 -22.07
C ASP A 43 -7.71 7.64 -21.02
N LYS A 44 -6.56 8.18 -21.44
CA LYS A 44 -5.47 8.60 -20.53
C LYS A 44 -5.90 9.61 -19.46
N ILE A 45 -6.86 10.49 -19.75
CA ILE A 45 -7.33 11.51 -18.79
C ILE A 45 -8.02 10.85 -17.60
N GLU A 46 -8.88 9.85 -17.86
CA GLU A 46 -9.58 9.13 -16.79
C GLU A 46 -8.60 8.36 -15.91
N TYR A 47 -7.61 7.71 -16.52
CA TYR A 47 -6.59 6.95 -15.79
C TYR A 47 -5.67 7.83 -14.95
N LYS A 48 -5.33 9.04 -15.41
CA LYS A 48 -4.56 10.00 -14.59
C LYS A 48 -5.24 10.31 -13.26
N LYS A 49 -6.56 10.53 -13.27
CA LYS A 49 -7.32 10.78 -12.05
C LYS A 49 -7.32 9.56 -11.12
N ARG A 50 -7.42 8.35 -11.68
CA ARG A 50 -7.35 7.10 -10.90
C ARG A 50 -5.94 6.87 -10.32
N PHE A 51 -4.89 7.29 -11.01
CA PHE A 51 -3.52 7.25 -10.47
C PHE A 51 -3.30 8.22 -9.31
N GLU A 52 -3.90 9.41 -9.36
CA GLU A 52 -3.86 10.35 -8.23
C GLU A 52 -4.49 9.71 -6.98
N ASP A 53 -5.66 9.08 -7.12
CA ASP A 53 -6.31 8.35 -6.02
C ASP A 53 -5.46 7.17 -5.49
N LEU A 54 -4.81 6.41 -6.38
CA LEU A 54 -3.86 5.35 -5.95
C LEU A 54 -2.65 5.91 -5.20
N ARG A 55 -2.11 7.06 -5.64
CA ARG A 55 -0.99 7.73 -4.96
C ARG A 55 -1.39 8.24 -3.58
N GLU A 56 -2.56 8.88 -3.45
CA GLU A 56 -3.07 9.36 -2.16
C GLU A 56 -3.26 8.20 -1.17
N LYS A 57 -3.84 7.08 -1.61
CA LYS A 57 -4.00 5.89 -0.77
C LYS A 57 -2.65 5.29 -0.36
N ARG A 58 -1.68 5.28 -1.27
CA ARG A 58 -0.32 4.80 -0.99
C ARG A 58 0.40 5.71 0.02
N ASP A 59 0.27 7.02 -0.10
CA ASP A 59 0.86 7.97 0.84
C ASP A 59 0.24 7.84 2.24
N ALA A 60 -1.08 7.60 2.32
CA ALA A 60 -1.75 7.31 3.59
C ALA A 60 -1.21 6.03 4.24
N VAL A 61 -0.96 4.98 3.45
CA VAL A 61 -0.31 3.75 3.91
C VAL A 61 1.10 4.01 4.44
N VAL A 62 1.93 4.76 3.71
CA VAL A 62 3.29 5.11 4.12
C VAL A 62 3.30 5.88 5.45
N SER A 63 2.39 6.85 5.59
CA SER A 63 2.23 7.62 6.85
C SER A 63 1.92 6.69 8.02
N LYS A 64 0.91 5.82 7.88
CA LYS A 64 0.51 4.90 8.96
C LYS A 64 1.56 3.84 9.25
N LEU A 65 2.34 3.41 8.27
CA LEU A 65 3.46 2.49 8.48
C LEU A 65 4.56 3.14 9.33
N GLY A 66 4.79 4.45 9.12
CA GLY A 66 5.65 5.26 10.00
C GLY A 66 5.13 5.29 11.44
N GLU A 67 3.84 5.56 11.63
CA GLU A 67 3.20 5.52 12.95
C GLU A 67 3.31 4.14 13.60
N LEU A 68 3.13 3.06 12.83
CA LEU A 68 3.23 1.69 13.33
C LEU A 68 4.66 1.33 13.77
N LYS A 69 5.66 1.87 13.09
CA LYS A 69 7.07 1.68 13.43
C LYS A 69 7.45 2.35 14.75
N ASP A 70 6.86 3.50 15.03
CA ASP A 70 7.11 4.28 16.24
C ASP A 70 6.17 3.90 17.41
N ALA A 71 5.18 3.05 17.15
CA ALA A 71 4.18 2.63 18.12
C ALA A 71 4.75 1.80 19.28
N GLY A 72 4.32 2.14 20.51
CA GLY A 72 4.57 1.33 21.70
C GLY A 72 3.68 0.07 21.75
N GLU A 73 4.01 -0.87 22.66
CA GLU A 73 3.31 -2.16 22.79
C GLU A 73 1.78 -2.00 22.94
N ASP A 74 1.35 -1.06 23.78
CA ASP A 74 -0.07 -0.86 24.09
C ASP A 74 -0.88 -0.31 22.90
N THR A 75 -0.23 0.31 21.92
CA THR A 75 -0.87 0.97 20.77
C THR A 75 -0.66 0.24 19.44
N TRP A 76 0.25 -0.72 19.41
CA TRP A 76 0.74 -1.33 18.17
C TRP A 76 -0.36 -2.05 17.40
N GLU A 77 -1.20 -2.85 18.07
CA GLU A 77 -2.28 -3.60 17.41
C GLU A 77 -3.38 -2.69 16.83
N ASP A 78 -3.67 -1.55 17.45
CA ASP A 78 -4.69 -0.64 16.92
C ASP A 78 -4.19 0.14 15.70
N ILE A 79 -2.93 0.59 15.74
CA ILE A 79 -2.30 1.21 14.56
C ILE A 79 -2.17 0.19 13.43
N LYS A 80 -1.83 -1.06 13.75
CA LYS A 80 -1.73 -2.15 12.76
C LYS A 80 -3.04 -2.39 12.03
N LYS A 81 -4.18 -2.47 12.72
CA LYS A 81 -5.50 -2.56 12.06
C LYS A 81 -5.72 -1.39 11.09
N GLY A 82 -5.38 -0.18 11.53
CA GLY A 82 -5.46 1.01 10.69
C GLY A 82 -4.57 0.94 9.44
N VAL A 83 -3.38 0.33 9.55
CA VAL A 83 -2.52 0.03 8.40
C VAL A 83 -3.18 -1.00 7.49
N GLU A 84 -3.68 -2.12 8.03
CA GLU A 84 -4.32 -3.21 7.28
C GLU A 84 -5.54 -2.73 6.48
N ASP A 85 -6.37 -1.85 7.05
CA ASP A 85 -7.53 -1.25 6.37
C ASP A 85 -7.11 -0.36 5.19
N SER A 86 -6.12 0.52 5.42
CA SER A 86 -5.52 1.34 4.36
C SER A 86 -4.87 0.46 3.28
N TRP A 87 -4.28 -0.67 3.70
CA TRP A 87 -3.64 -1.62 2.81
C TRP A 87 -4.64 -2.30 1.87
N SER A 88 -5.77 -2.77 2.40
CA SER A 88 -6.85 -3.36 1.60
C SER A 88 -7.35 -2.39 0.55
N SER A 89 -7.53 -1.12 0.93
CA SER A 89 -8.03 -0.07 0.02
C SER A 89 -7.11 0.16 -1.19
N VAL A 90 -5.79 0.04 -1.02
CA VAL A 90 -4.83 0.10 -2.13
C VAL A 90 -4.92 -1.15 -3.01
N LYS A 91 -4.98 -2.36 -2.42
CA LYS A 91 -5.11 -3.62 -3.17
C LYS A 91 -6.37 -3.63 -4.03
N ASP A 92 -7.49 -3.19 -3.46
CA ASP A 92 -8.78 -3.11 -4.16
C ASP A 92 -8.72 -2.09 -5.30
N GLY A 93 -8.11 -0.93 -5.07
CA GLY A 93 -7.89 0.08 -6.11
C GLY A 93 -7.06 -0.44 -7.28
N LEU A 94 -5.92 -1.10 -7.00
CA LEU A 94 -5.06 -1.70 -8.03
C LEU A 94 -5.80 -2.79 -8.82
N LYS A 95 -6.53 -3.66 -8.12
CA LYS A 95 -7.32 -4.73 -8.74
C LYS A 95 -8.38 -4.16 -9.68
N SER A 96 -9.19 -3.22 -9.22
CA SER A 96 -10.23 -2.58 -10.05
C SER A 96 -9.63 -1.82 -11.23
N PHE A 97 -8.43 -1.25 -11.07
CA PHE A 97 -7.73 -0.61 -12.18
C PHE A 97 -7.37 -1.63 -13.26
N TRP A 98 -6.74 -2.75 -12.89
CA TRP A 98 -6.38 -3.81 -13.82
C TRP A 98 -7.59 -4.40 -14.54
N GLU A 99 -8.68 -4.64 -13.82
CA GLU A 99 -9.95 -5.11 -14.39
C GLU A 99 -10.45 -4.14 -15.47
N SER A 100 -10.36 -2.82 -15.22
CA SER A 100 -10.78 -1.80 -16.20
C SER A 100 -9.86 -1.61 -17.41
N LEU A 101 -8.66 -2.21 -17.40
CA LEU A 101 -7.74 -2.23 -18.55
C LEU A 101 -7.89 -3.50 -19.41
N GLY A 102 -8.58 -4.52 -18.89
CA GLY A 102 -8.71 -5.84 -19.52
C GLY A 102 -10.06 -6.11 -20.18
N ASP A 103 -11.07 -5.28 -19.92
CA ASP A 103 -12.39 -5.28 -20.57
C ASP A 103 -12.37 -4.54 -21.93
#